data_AF-A0A645CVN2-F1
#
_entry.id   AF-A0A645CVN2-F1
#
_cell.length_a   1.000
_cell.length_b   1.000
_cell.length_c   1.000
_cell.angle_alpha   90.00
_cell.angle_beta   90.00
_cell.angle_gamma   90.00
#
_symmetry.space_group_name_H-M   'P 1'
#
loop_
_entity.id
_entity.type
_entity.pdbx_description
1 polymer ?
#
loop_
_entity_poly.entity_id
_entity_poly.type
_entity_poly.pdbx_seq_one_letter_code
_entity_poly.pdbx_strand_id
1 'polypeptide(L)'
;MPGDLLKFGLIPEFVGRLPIIVTLNALDKEALINILSKPKNALVKQYRKLFELDDVELEFNNDALEAIAEEAIKRNTGARGLRAIMEDVMQNIMFDIPSEETITKVIITKDTIENKNPEVIKSEDGKRTPVKVKKPRTKKGPETA
;
A
#
# COMPACT_ATOMS: atom_id res chain seq x y z
N MET A 1 -26.29 -9.52 -22.57
CA MET A 1 -26.09 -8.60 -21.42
C MET A 1 -27.38 -8.28 -20.65
N PRO A 2 -28.44 -7.61 -21.17
CA PRO A 2 -29.67 -7.40 -20.38
C PRO A 2 -30.39 -8.71 -20.03
N GLY A 3 -30.40 -9.66 -20.97
CA GLY A 3 -30.96 -11.01 -20.75
C GLY A 3 -30.19 -11.85 -19.73
N ASP A 4 -28.91 -11.55 -19.50
CA ASP A 4 -28.10 -12.25 -18.49
C ASP A 4 -28.50 -11.78 -17.09
N LEU A 5 -28.72 -10.47 -16.91
CA LEU A 5 -29.23 -9.88 -15.67
C LEU A 5 -30.60 -10.48 -15.27
N LEU A 6 -31.47 -10.73 -16.24
CA LEU A 6 -32.75 -11.42 -16.02
C LEU A 6 -32.55 -12.88 -15.58
N LYS A 7 -31.62 -13.61 -16.21
CA LYS A 7 -31.26 -14.99 -15.81
C LYS A 7 -30.65 -15.05 -14.40
N PHE A 8 -29.94 -14.02 -13.98
CA PHE A 8 -29.41 -13.87 -12.61
C PHE A 8 -30.48 -13.44 -11.58
N GLY A 9 -31.75 -13.27 -12.00
CA GLY A 9 -32.88 -13.03 -11.10
C GLY A 9 -33.27 -11.57 -10.92
N LEU A 10 -32.71 -10.64 -11.70
CA LEU A 10 -33.14 -9.24 -11.68
C LEU A 10 -34.45 -9.08 -12.47
N ILE A 11 -35.39 -8.29 -11.95
CA ILE A 11 -36.67 -8.05 -12.60
C ILE A 11 -36.55 -7.08 -13.79
N PRO A 12 -37.33 -7.24 -14.87
CA PRO A 12 -37.26 -6.39 -16.06
C PRO A 12 -37.47 -4.90 -15.79
N GLU A 13 -38.38 -4.55 -14.88
CA GLU A 13 -38.69 -3.16 -14.51
C GLU A 13 -37.49 -2.48 -13.85
N PHE A 14 -36.70 -3.23 -13.09
CA PHE A 14 -35.51 -2.72 -12.40
C PHE A 14 -34.35 -2.55 -13.39
N VAL A 15 -34.09 -3.55 -14.24
CA VAL A 15 -33.06 -3.47 -15.29
C VAL A 15 -33.39 -2.33 -16.27
N GLY A 16 -34.66 -2.12 -16.59
CA GLY A 16 -35.12 -1.01 -17.43
C GLY A 16 -34.87 0.39 -16.83
N ARG A 17 -34.70 0.51 -15.51
CA ARG A 17 -34.36 1.78 -14.82
C ARG A 17 -32.85 2.04 -14.72
N LEU A 18 -32.01 1.12 -15.19
CA LEU A 18 -30.55 1.24 -15.19
C LEU A 18 -30.03 1.38 -16.63
N PRO A 19 -30.18 2.55 -17.28
CA PRO A 19 -29.84 2.73 -18.68
C PRO A 19 -28.34 2.70 -18.97
N ILE A 20 -27.50 2.83 -17.93
CA ILE A 20 -26.04 2.87 -18.05
C ILE A 20 -25.47 1.62 -17.39
N ILE A 21 -24.74 0.82 -18.17
CA ILE A 21 -24.03 -0.38 -17.71
C ILE A 21 -22.55 -0.16 -17.98
N VAL A 22 -21.72 -0.31 -16.96
CA VAL A 22 -20.25 -0.23 -17.07
C VAL A 22 -19.66 -1.47 -16.44
N THR A 23 -18.70 -2.09 -17.13
CA THR A 23 -17.92 -3.22 -16.62
C THR A 23 -16.55 -2.75 -16.15
N LEU A 24 -16.05 -3.38 -15.08
CA LEU A 24 -14.70 -3.17 -14.60
C LEU A 24 -13.81 -4.33 -15.05
N ASN A 25 -12.57 -4.01 -15.42
CA ASN A 25 -11.57 -5.02 -15.73
C ASN A 25 -11.05 -5.65 -14.43
N ALA A 26 -10.62 -6.91 -14.53
CA ALA A 26 -9.91 -7.57 -13.44
C ALA A 26 -8.59 -6.85 -13.13
N LEU A 27 -8.17 -6.91 -11.87
CA LEU A 27 -6.90 -6.33 -11.44
C LEU A 27 -5.74 -7.26 -11.85
N ASP A 28 -4.77 -6.71 -12.56
CA ASP A 28 -3.51 -7.36 -12.87
C ASP A 28 -2.39 -6.95 -11.89
N LYS A 29 -1.20 -7.56 -12.04
CA LYS A 29 -0.04 -7.29 -11.18
C LYS A 29 0.34 -5.81 -11.19
N GLU A 30 0.34 -5.18 -12.36
CA GLU A 30 0.67 -3.76 -12.50
C GLU A 30 -0.35 -2.85 -11.82
N ALA A 31 -1.64 -3.13 -11.93
CA ALA A 31 -2.70 -2.40 -11.24
C ALA A 31 -2.53 -2.49 -9.72
N LEU A 32 -2.17 -3.65 -9.18
CA LEU A 32 -1.93 -3.83 -7.74
C LEU A 32 -0.71 -3.02 -7.25
N ILE A 33 0.40 -3.03 -8.00
CA ILE A 33 1.59 -2.21 -7.70
C ILE A 33 1.24 -0.72 -7.74
N ASN A 34 0.44 -0.32 -8.74
CA ASN A 34 -0.04 1.06 -8.86
C ASN A 34 -0.90 1.45 -7.65
N ILE A 35 -1.80 0.58 -7.19
CA ILE A 35 -2.63 0.81 -6.00
C ILE A 35 -1.78 0.90 -4.73
N LEU A 36 -0.72 0.08 -4.60
CA LEU A 36 0.20 0.09 -3.46
C LEU A 36 0.99 1.40 -3.32
N SER A 37 1.35 2.05 -4.43
CA SER A 37 2.36 3.12 -4.47
C SER A 37 1.88 4.49 -4.96
N LYS A 38 1.03 4.56 -6.00
CA LYS A 38 0.69 5.81 -6.70
C LYS A 38 -0.39 6.66 -6.04
N PRO A 39 -1.55 6.14 -5.58
CA PRO A 39 -2.64 6.99 -5.13
C PRO A 39 -2.25 7.85 -3.93
N LYS A 40 -3.02 8.91 -3.67
CA LYS A 40 -2.77 9.80 -2.52
C LYS A 40 -2.78 9.02 -1.19
N ASN A 41 -3.67 8.04 -1.10
CA ASN A 41 -3.87 7.18 0.08
C ASN A 41 -3.26 5.78 -0.12
N ALA A 42 -2.17 5.67 -0.89
CA ALA A 42 -1.50 4.38 -1.13
C ALA A 42 -0.94 3.79 0.17
N LEU A 43 -0.95 2.46 0.31
CA LEU A 43 -0.50 1.76 1.52
C LEU A 43 0.96 2.09 1.85
N VAL A 44 1.86 2.09 0.86
CA VAL A 44 3.28 2.46 1.05
C VAL A 44 3.43 3.84 1.71
N LYS A 45 2.62 4.82 1.29
CA LYS A 45 2.64 6.17 1.86
C LYS A 45 2.05 6.22 3.27
N GLN A 46 1.06 5.38 3.57
CA GLN A 46 0.49 5.28 4.91
C GLN A 46 1.53 4.70 5.88
N TYR A 47 2.18 3.60 5.54
CA TYR A 47 3.22 2.97 6.36
C TYR A 47 4.46 3.86 6.50
N ARG A 48 4.90 4.53 5.43
CA ARG A 48 6.01 5.48 5.52
C ARG A 48 5.73 6.59 6.53
N LYS A 49 4.54 7.18 6.49
CA LYS A 49 4.15 8.20 7.47
C LYS A 49 4.05 7.66 8.89
N LEU A 50 3.61 6.40 9.05
CA LEU A 50 3.51 5.78 10.37
C LEU A 50 4.91 5.63 11.00
N PHE A 51 5.89 5.15 10.22
CA PHE A 51 7.28 5.02 10.68
C PHE A 51 7.94 6.39 10.91
N GLU A 52 7.59 7.40 10.11
CA GLU A 52 8.05 8.79 10.32
C GLU A 52 7.60 9.35 11.68
N LEU A 53 6.50 8.87 12.27
CA LEU A 53 6.07 9.28 13.63
C LEU A 53 7.01 8.73 14.71
N ASP A 54 7.67 7.61 14.44
CA ASP A 54 8.66 6.97 15.31
C ASP A 54 10.10 7.37 14.96
N ASP A 55 10.28 8.40 14.11
CA ASP A 55 11.58 8.85 13.61
C ASP A 55 12.37 7.74 12.87
N VAL A 56 11.67 6.91 12.09
CA VAL A 56 12.26 5.87 11.25
C VAL A 56 11.93 6.11 9.78
N GLU A 57 12.93 6.03 8.90
CA GLU A 57 12.71 6.09 7.45
C GLU A 57 12.33 4.71 6.90
N LEU A 58 11.23 4.64 6.13
CA LEU A 58 10.78 3.39 5.49
C LEU A 58 10.90 3.47 3.95
N GLU A 59 11.69 2.53 3.41
CA GLU A 59 11.91 2.35 1.98
C GLU A 59 11.40 0.99 1.51
N PHE A 60 10.75 0.99 0.34
CA PHE A 60 10.29 -0.23 -0.33
C PHE A 60 11.02 -0.33 -1.66
N ASN A 61 11.70 -1.45 -1.87
CA ASN A 61 12.24 -1.75 -3.18
C ASN A 61 11.13 -2.20 -4.14
N ASN A 62 11.38 -2.03 -5.44
CA ASN A 62 10.40 -2.39 -6.47
C ASN A 62 10.08 -3.89 -6.48
N ASP A 63 11.07 -4.74 -6.19
CA ASP A 63 10.92 -6.20 -6.06
C ASP A 63 9.98 -6.60 -4.92
N ALA A 64 10.00 -5.87 -3.80
CA ALA A 64 9.06 -6.08 -2.70
C ALA A 64 7.61 -5.76 -3.12
N LEU A 65 7.41 -4.66 -3.85
CA LEU A 65 6.07 -4.29 -4.35
C LEU A 65 5.54 -5.34 -5.34
N GLU A 66 6.42 -5.88 -6.18
CA GLU A 66 6.08 -6.97 -7.08
C GLU A 66 5.71 -8.26 -6.34
N ALA A 67 6.48 -8.63 -5.31
CA ALA A 67 6.23 -9.82 -4.50
C ALA A 67 4.88 -9.73 -3.77
N ILE A 68 4.55 -8.58 -3.18
CA ILE A 68 3.25 -8.34 -2.53
C ILE A 68 2.11 -8.48 -3.55
N ALA A 69 2.27 -7.93 -4.76
CA ALA A 69 1.25 -8.01 -5.80
C ALA A 69 1.04 -9.46 -6.29
N GLU A 70 2.12 -10.23 -6.47
CA GLU A 70 2.03 -11.64 -6.82
C GLU A 70 1.33 -12.46 -5.74
N GLU A 71 1.63 -12.19 -4.47
CA GLU A 71 0.99 -12.88 -3.37
C GLU A 71 -0.51 -12.56 -3.26
N ALA A 72 -0.91 -11.31 -3.50
CA ALA A 72 -2.32 -10.91 -3.53
C ALA A 72 -3.11 -11.61 -4.66
N ILE A 73 -2.47 -11.81 -5.82
CA ILE A 73 -3.05 -12.57 -6.94
C ILE A 73 -3.18 -14.05 -6.55
N LYS A 74 -2.12 -14.66 -6.00
CA LYS A 74 -2.14 -16.07 -5.55
C LYS A 74 -3.26 -16.33 -4.54
N ARG A 75 -3.51 -15.38 -3.64
CA ARG A 75 -4.58 -15.47 -2.62
C ARG A 75 -5.98 -15.17 -3.18
N ASN A 76 -6.15 -14.81 -4.45
CA ASN A 76 -7.43 -14.43 -5.09
C ASN A 76 -8.22 -13.35 -4.32
N THR A 77 -7.51 -12.46 -3.64
CA THR A 77 -8.12 -11.42 -2.78
C THR A 77 -8.13 -10.03 -3.44
N GLY A 78 -7.44 -9.88 -4.58
CA GLY A 78 -7.30 -8.62 -5.30
C GLY A 78 -6.73 -7.50 -4.42
N ALA A 79 -7.13 -6.25 -4.68
CA ALA A 79 -6.64 -5.08 -3.94
C ALA A 79 -6.95 -5.12 -2.44
N ARG A 80 -7.97 -5.86 -2.00
CA ARG A 80 -8.35 -5.98 -0.58
C ARG A 80 -7.31 -6.76 0.21
N GLY A 81 -6.67 -7.77 -0.41
CA GLY A 81 -5.64 -8.59 0.23
C GLY A 81 -4.33 -7.87 0.48
N LEU A 82 -4.05 -6.80 -0.26
CA LEU A 82 -2.80 -6.03 -0.14
C LEU A 82 -2.55 -5.52 1.28
N ARG A 83 -3.61 -5.06 1.97
CA ARG A 83 -3.48 -4.58 3.36
C ARG A 83 -3.10 -5.72 4.31
N ALA A 84 -3.74 -6.88 4.18
CA ALA A 84 -3.48 -8.03 5.04
C ALA A 84 -2.04 -8.55 4.88
N ILE A 85 -1.53 -8.60 3.63
CA ILE A 85 -0.15 -9.00 3.36
C ILE A 85 0.84 -7.98 3.97
N MET A 86 0.59 -6.69 3.76
CA MET A 86 1.42 -5.63 4.35
C MET A 86 1.45 -5.69 5.88
N GLU A 87 0.31 -5.93 6.52
CA GLU A 87 0.21 -6.02 7.97
C GLU A 87 0.97 -7.24 8.52
N ASP A 88 0.84 -8.40 7.88
CA ASP A 88 1.54 -9.63 8.27
C ASP A 88 3.07 -9.51 8.16
N VAL A 89 3.57 -8.79 7.15
CA VAL A 89 5.00 -8.52 6.98
C VAL A 89 5.51 -7.48 7.99
N MET A 90 4.72 -6.46 8.26
CA MET A 90 5.12 -5.32 9.11
C MET A 90 4.96 -5.59 10.60
N GLN A 91 4.20 -6.62 11.00
CA GLN A 91 3.84 -6.87 12.39
C GLN A 91 5.06 -6.98 13.31
N ASN A 92 6.09 -7.74 12.91
CA ASN A 92 7.27 -7.94 13.73
C ASN A 92 8.08 -6.64 13.86
N ILE A 93 8.37 -5.96 12.75
CA ILE A 93 9.21 -4.76 12.79
C ILE A 93 8.53 -3.60 13.51
N MET A 94 7.20 -3.49 13.43
CA MET A 94 6.44 -2.51 14.18
C MET A 94 6.47 -2.74 15.70
N PHE A 95 6.66 -3.99 16.13
CA PHE A 95 6.83 -4.32 17.54
C PHE A 95 8.25 -3.99 18.03
N ASP A 96 9.25 -4.20 17.18
CA ASP A 96 10.66 -3.98 17.54
C ASP A 96 11.05 -2.50 17.53
N ILE A 97 10.53 -1.69 16.61
CA ILE A 97 10.88 -0.27 16.45
C ILE A 97 10.69 0.59 17.72
N PRO A 98 9.58 0.47 18.46
CA PRO A 98 9.42 1.21 19.72
C PRO A 98 10.42 0.78 20.80
N SER A 99 10.92 -0.46 20.74
CA SER A 99 11.85 -1.01 21.72
C SER A 99 13.32 -0.74 21.37
N GLU A 100 13.65 -0.66 20.08
CA GLU A 100 15.01 -0.38 19.60
C GLU A 100 15.19 1.08 19.16
N GLU A 101 15.66 1.93 20.08
CA GLU A 101 15.97 3.34 19.79
C GLU A 101 17.13 3.54 18.80
N THR A 102 17.82 2.49 18.37
CA THR A 102 18.95 2.59 17.43
C THR A 102 18.53 2.55 15.97
N ILE A 103 17.32 2.05 15.66
CA ILE A 103 16.86 1.88 14.27
C ILE A 103 16.56 3.25 13.66
N THR A 104 17.17 3.54 12.51
CA THR A 104 17.00 4.80 11.78
C THR A 104 16.31 4.60 10.44
N LYS A 105 16.53 3.47 9.78
CA LYS A 105 15.95 3.17 8.48
C LYS A 105 15.64 1.69 8.33
N VAL A 106 14.53 1.41 7.65
CA VAL A 106 14.03 0.07 7.33
C VAL A 106 13.85 -0.04 5.83
N ILE A 107 14.43 -1.08 5.25
CA ILE A 107 14.33 -1.39 3.82
C ILE A 107 13.58 -2.71 3.67
N ILE A 108 12.47 -2.66 2.94
CA ILE A 108 11.66 -3.82 2.62
C ILE A 108 12.07 -4.33 1.24
N THR A 109 12.58 -5.55 1.21
CA THR A 109 13.02 -6.26 0.00
C THR A 109 12.07 -7.42 -0.31
N LYS A 110 12.28 -8.10 -1.43
CA LYS A 110 11.54 -9.33 -1.74
C LYS A 110 11.70 -10.40 -0.63
N ASP A 111 12.89 -10.53 -0.04
CA ASP A 111 13.16 -11.51 1.02
C ASP A 111 12.30 -11.24 2.27
N THR A 112 12.04 -9.97 2.57
CA THR A 112 11.16 -9.58 3.67
C THR A 112 9.72 -10.08 3.48
N ILE A 113 9.25 -10.20 2.24
CA ILE A 113 7.91 -10.72 1.94
C ILE A 113 7.86 -12.24 2.10
N GLU A 114 8.92 -12.94 1.71
CA GLU A 114 8.98 -14.41 1.73
C GLU A 114 9.36 -14.99 3.10
N ASN A 115 10.35 -14.38 3.76
CA ASN A 115 10.99 -14.89 4.98
C ASN A 115 10.77 -14.01 6.21
N LYS A 116 10.04 -12.89 6.07
CA LYS A 116 9.75 -11.93 7.17
C LYS A 116 11.01 -11.31 7.81
N ASN A 117 12.10 -11.23 7.06
CA ASN A 117 13.35 -10.61 7.48
C ASN A 117 13.57 -9.25 6.78
N PRO A 118 13.27 -8.14 7.46
CA PRO A 118 13.55 -6.79 6.96
C PRO A 118 15.02 -6.40 7.16
N GLU A 119 15.55 -5.59 6.24
CA GLU A 119 16.87 -4.97 6.41
C GLU A 119 16.73 -3.72 7.27
N VAL A 120 17.45 -3.67 8.40
CA VAL A 120 17.43 -2.57 9.37
C VAL A 120 18.80 -1.88 9.44
N ILE A 121 18.78 -0.55 9.36
CA ILE A 121 19.97 0.30 9.49
C ILE A 121 19.93 0.99 10.86
N LYS A 122 21.01 0.81 11.63
CA LYS A 122 21.15 1.33 13.00
C LYS A 122 22.06 2.56 13.04
N SER A 123 21.78 3.47 13.96
CA SER A 123 22.61 4.66 14.26
C SER A 123 23.88 4.27 15.01
N GLU A 124 25.02 4.84 14.61
CA GLU A 124 26.31 4.63 15.29
C GLU A 124 26.37 5.31 16.68
N ASP A 125 25.56 6.36 16.90
CA ASP A 125 25.55 7.17 18.12
C ASP A 125 24.62 6.62 19.24
N GLY A 126 24.08 5.41 19.06
CA GLY A 126 23.26 4.72 20.08
C GLY A 126 21.84 5.27 20.28
N LYS A 127 21.47 6.41 19.65
CA LYS A 127 20.10 6.93 19.58
C LYS A 127 19.75 7.37 18.16
N ARG A 128 18.52 7.08 17.73
CA ARG A 128 17.96 7.54 16.46
C ARG A 128 17.73 9.05 16.52
N THR A 129 18.14 9.75 15.46
CA THR A 129 17.89 11.18 15.30
C THR A 129 16.55 11.41 14.62
N PRO A 130 15.82 12.49 14.98
CA PRO A 130 14.50 12.70 14.43
C PRO A 130 14.52 12.90 12.92
N VAL A 131 13.59 12.24 12.22
CA VAL A 131 13.50 12.33 10.76
C VAL A 131 13.07 13.76 10.41
N LYS A 132 13.92 14.48 9.66
CA LYS A 132 13.57 15.83 9.17
C LYS A 132 12.41 15.71 8.19
N VAL A 133 11.18 15.92 8.68
CA VAL A 133 9.97 16.00 7.84
C VAL A 133 10.17 17.11 6.81
N LYS A 134 10.43 16.73 5.55
CA LYS A 134 10.43 17.69 4.44
C LYS A 134 9.00 18.21 4.28
N LYS A 135 8.70 19.39 4.84
CA LYS A 135 7.44 20.09 4.58
C LYS A 135 7.22 20.15 3.07
N PRO A 136 6.07 19.67 2.54
CA PRO A 136 5.79 19.84 1.14
C PRO A 136 5.76 21.35 0.84
N ARG A 137 6.62 21.80 -0.08
CA ARG A 137 6.57 23.17 -0.60
C ARG A 137 5.19 23.37 -1.24
N THR A 138 4.31 24.09 -0.56
CA THR A 138 3.07 24.61 -1.14
C THR A 138 3.46 25.53 -2.30
N LYS A 139 3.34 25.06 -3.54
CA LYS A 139 3.29 25.94 -4.70
C LYS A 139 1.98 26.73 -4.57
N LYS A 140 2.06 27.97 -4.08
CA LYS A 140 1.01 28.98 -4.30
C LYS A 140 0.88 29.14 -5.82
N GLY A 141 -0.14 28.54 -6.42
CA GLY A 141 -0.59 28.94 -7.75
C GLY A 141 -1.19 30.34 -7.65
N PRO A 142 -1.15 31.15 -8.72
CA PRO A 142 -1.76 32.47 -8.71
C PRO A 142 -3.26 32.32 -8.52
N GLU A 143 -3.80 33.01 -7.52
CA GLU A 143 -5.24 33.25 -7.38
C GLU A 143 -5.73 33.90 -8.67
N THR A 144 -6.62 33.22 -9.39
CA THR A 144 -7.36 33.83 -10.50
C THR A 144 -8.53 34.60 -9.90
N ALA A 145 -8.52 35.91 -10.11
CA ALA A 145 -9.63 36.83 -9.87
C ALA A 145 -10.83 36.54 -10.77
#